data_AF-A0A6N6KH05-F1
#
_entry.id   AF-A0A6N6KH05-F1
#
_cell.length_a   1.000
_cell.length_b   1.000
_cell.length_c   1.000
_cell.angle_alpha   90.00
_cell.angle_beta   90.00
_cell.angle_gamma   90.00
#
_symmetry.space_group_name_H-M   'P 1'
#
loop_
_entity.id
_entity.type
_entity.pdbx_description
1 polymer ?
#
loop_
_entity_poly.entity_id
_entity_poly.type
_entity_poly.pdbx_seq_one_letter_code
_entity_poly.pdbx_strand_id
1 'polypeptide(L)'
;LEEVRARARAHAEDPDNTLLPVVTTDKEEMLTAIRNERQVELGFEMHRFFDLVRWGLADDMLDGFQVGKHEVFPLPQTELDLNPSLIQNPGY
;
A
#
# COMPACT_ATOMS: atom_id res chain seq x y z
N LEU A 1 3.68 13.56 -7.54
CA LEU A 1 3.75 13.88 -6.09
C LEU A 1 3.29 15.31 -5.86
N GLU A 2 4.03 16.30 -6.36
CA GLU A 2 3.71 17.71 -6.11
C GLU A 2 2.36 18.16 -6.67
N GLU A 3 1.89 17.65 -7.81
CA GLU A 3 0.55 17.97 -8.32
C GLU A 3 -0.58 17.51 -7.38
N VAL A 4 -0.42 16.31 -6.79
CA VAL A 4 -1.38 15.75 -5.83
C VAL A 4 -1.40 16.60 -4.56
N ARG A 5 -0.21 16.93 -4.03
CA ARG A 5 -0.03 17.79 -2.85
C ARG A 5 -0.57 19.20 -3.09
N ALA A 6 -0.34 19.77 -4.27
CA ALA A 6 -0.83 21.08 -4.67
C ALA A 6 -2.36 21.11 -4.71
N ARG A 7 -3.00 20.08 -5.29
CA ARG A 7 -4.46 19.94 -5.25
C ARG A 7 -4.97 19.78 -3.83
N ALA A 8 -4.32 18.96 -3.00
CA ALA A 8 -4.76 18.68 -1.63
C ALA A 8 -4.73 19.94 -0.73
N ARG A 9 -3.70 20.79 -0.85
CA ARG A 9 -3.55 22.02 -0.03
C ARG A 9 -4.30 23.24 -0.58
N ALA A 10 -4.89 23.16 -1.77
CA ALA A 10 -5.57 24.29 -2.41
C ALA A 10 -6.72 24.90 -1.58
N HIS A 11 -7.27 24.13 -0.65
CA HIS A 11 -8.36 24.54 0.23
C HIS A 11 -7.92 24.84 1.68
N ALA A 12 -6.61 24.82 1.97
CA ALA A 12 -6.09 25.15 3.29
C ALA A 12 -6.20 26.67 3.56
N GLU A 13 -6.25 27.06 4.83
CA GLU A 13 -6.22 28.47 5.24
C GLU A 13 -4.90 29.17 4.86
N ASP A 14 -3.80 28.42 4.84
CA ASP A 14 -2.47 28.86 4.37
C ASP A 14 -1.88 27.82 3.40
N PRO A 15 -2.26 27.87 2.11
CA PRO A 15 -1.84 26.88 1.10
C PRO A 15 -0.32 26.81 0.89
N ASP A 16 0.40 27.90 1.15
CA ASP A 16 1.84 27.99 0.91
C ASP A 16 2.66 27.33 2.02
N ASN A 17 2.12 27.27 3.26
CA ASN A 17 2.81 26.68 4.41
C ASN A 17 2.23 25.35 4.91
N THR A 18 1.02 24.95 4.50
CA THR A 18 0.33 23.76 5.05
C THR A 18 0.94 22.43 4.59
N LEU A 19 1.60 22.37 3.43
CA LEU A 19 2.30 21.19 2.92
C LEU A 19 3.47 21.58 2.02
N LEU A 20 4.67 21.75 2.57
CA LEU A 20 5.84 22.18 1.80
C LEU A 20 6.22 21.15 0.69
N PRO A 21 6.79 21.62 -0.43
CA PRO A 21 7.28 20.75 -1.50
C PRO A 21 8.37 19.79 -1.03
N VAL A 22 8.36 18.58 -1.56
CA VAL A 22 9.44 17.61 -1.30
C VAL A 22 10.62 17.93 -2.20
N VAL A 23 11.75 18.35 -1.63
CA VAL A 23 12.96 18.79 -2.35
C VAL A 23 14.18 17.87 -2.18
N THR A 24 13.96 16.65 -1.67
CA THR A 24 15.05 15.69 -1.47
C THR A 24 15.63 15.17 -2.79
N THR A 25 16.94 14.91 -2.80
CA THR A 25 17.63 14.19 -3.88
C THR A 25 17.93 12.74 -3.51
N ASP A 26 17.66 12.34 -2.26
CA ASP A 26 17.87 10.97 -1.81
C ASP A 26 16.71 10.07 -2.27
N LYS A 27 17.07 8.88 -2.75
CA LYS A 27 16.10 7.93 -3.32
C LYS A 27 15.17 7.38 -2.24
N GLU A 28 15.69 7.01 -1.08
CA GLU A 28 14.92 6.37 -0.02
C GLU A 28 14.00 7.39 0.67
N GLU A 29 14.46 8.62 0.85
CA GLU A 29 13.61 9.73 1.30
C GLU A 29 12.48 10.00 0.31
N MET A 30 12.76 10.01 -1.00
CA MET A 30 11.73 10.19 -2.02
C MET A 30 10.72 9.04 -2.06
N LEU A 31 11.17 7.79 -1.93
CA LEU A 31 10.28 6.63 -1.83
C LEU A 31 9.39 6.70 -0.59
N THR A 32 9.96 7.13 0.55
CA THR A 32 9.21 7.33 1.79
C THR A 32 8.13 8.40 1.62
N ALA A 33 8.46 9.52 0.98
CA ALA A 33 7.50 10.58 0.67
C ALA A 33 6.36 10.09 -0.24
N ILE A 34 6.69 9.31 -1.28
CA ILE A 34 5.68 8.72 -2.19
C ILE A 34 4.77 7.73 -1.44
N ARG A 35 5.33 6.87 -0.59
CA ARG A 35 4.56 5.89 0.19
C ARG A 35 3.59 6.58 1.15
N ASN A 36 4.03 7.64 1.82
CA ASN A 36 3.20 8.45 2.69
C ASN A 36 2.08 9.14 1.90
N GLU A 37 2.38 9.75 0.76
CA GLU A 37 1.37 10.43 -0.05
C GLU A 37 0.27 9.46 -0.52
N ARG A 38 0.65 8.26 -0.97
CA ARG A 38 -0.34 7.23 -1.38
C ARG A 38 -1.28 6.83 -0.24
N GLN A 39 -0.79 6.80 0.99
CA GLN A 39 -1.60 6.48 2.16
C GLN A 39 -2.63 7.57 2.46
N VAL A 40 -2.22 8.84 2.37
CA VAL A 40 -3.08 9.98 2.66
C VAL A 40 -4.09 10.20 1.54
N GLU A 41 -3.63 10.16 0.30
CA GLU A 41 -4.45 10.44 -0.88
C GLU A 41 -5.51 9.34 -1.12
N LEU A 42 -5.13 8.07 -1.02
CA LEU A 42 -6.00 6.93 -1.33
C LEU A 42 -6.55 6.27 -0.07
N GLY A 43 -6.72 7.06 1.00
CA GLY A 43 -7.24 6.59 2.28
C GLY A 43 -8.64 6.00 2.12
N PHE A 44 -8.85 4.79 2.63
CA PHE A 44 -10.11 4.05 2.55
C PHE A 44 -10.55 3.59 1.14
N GLU A 45 -9.68 3.67 0.14
CA GLU A 45 -9.94 3.20 -1.23
C GLU A 45 -9.36 1.79 -1.51
N MET A 46 -9.16 0.98 -0.47
CA MET A 46 -8.67 -0.41 -0.57
C MET A 46 -7.26 -0.59 -1.16
N HIS A 47 -6.46 0.48 -1.30
CA HIS A 47 -5.09 0.38 -1.83
C HIS A 47 -4.04 -0.04 -0.80
N ARG A 48 -4.24 0.31 0.48
CA ARG A 48 -3.21 0.19 1.52
C ARG A 48 -2.68 -1.23 1.68
N PHE A 49 -3.55 -2.23 1.65
CA PHE A 49 -3.15 -3.63 1.79
C PHE A 49 -2.17 -4.05 0.68
N PHE A 50 -2.55 -3.85 -0.59
CA PHE A 50 -1.73 -4.23 -1.74
C PHE A 50 -0.41 -3.45 -1.80
N ASP A 51 -0.43 -2.18 -1.39
CA ASP A 51 0.76 -1.36 -1.28
C ASP A 51 1.76 -1.91 -0.24
N LEU A 52 1.29 -2.29 0.95
CA LEU A 52 2.15 -2.86 1.97
C LEU A 52 2.73 -4.22 1.56
N VAL A 53 1.90 -5.09 0.97
CA VAL A 53 2.33 -6.43 0.52
C VAL A 53 3.41 -6.31 -0.56
N ARG A 54 3.20 -5.51 -1.61
CA ARG A 54 4.18 -5.37 -2.70
C ARG A 54 5.49 -4.69 -2.27
N TRP A 55 5.46 -3.91 -1.19
CA TRP A 55 6.66 -3.28 -0.63
C TRP A 55 7.37 -4.15 0.40
N GLY A 56 6.79 -5.29 0.79
CA GLY A 56 7.34 -6.14 1.85
C GLY A 56 7.25 -5.50 3.24
N LEU A 57 6.32 -4.56 3.44
CA LEU A 57 6.12 -3.82 4.70
C LEU A 57 4.85 -4.27 5.45
N ALA A 58 4.19 -5.32 4.96
CA ALA A 58 2.94 -5.80 5.54
C ALA A 58 3.12 -6.36 6.96
N ASP A 59 4.19 -7.13 7.19
CA ASP A 59 4.52 -7.71 8.50
C ASP A 59 4.71 -6.64 9.59
N ASP A 60 5.38 -5.54 9.24
CA ASP A 60 5.65 -4.44 10.17
C ASP A 60 4.39 -3.60 10.51
N MET A 61 3.38 -3.60 9.64
CA MET A 61 2.29 -2.62 9.64
C MET A 61 0.91 -3.23 9.89
N LEU A 62 0.74 -4.54 9.71
CA LEU A 62 -0.53 -5.24 9.84
C LEU A 62 -0.45 -6.31 10.93
N ASP A 63 -1.21 -6.13 12.00
CA ASP A 63 -1.28 -7.10 13.08
C ASP A 63 -1.87 -8.43 12.59
N GLY A 64 -1.24 -9.54 12.98
CA GLY A 64 -1.61 -10.90 12.54
C GLY A 64 -1.24 -11.26 11.09
N PHE A 65 -0.47 -10.41 10.38
CA PHE A 65 0.07 -10.78 9.08
C PHE A 65 1.09 -11.93 9.22
N GLN A 66 1.08 -12.87 8.28
CA GLN A 66 1.99 -14.02 8.26
C GLN A 66 2.72 -14.03 6.93
N VAL A 67 4.02 -13.75 6.98
CA VAL A 67 4.88 -13.74 5.79
C VAL A 67 4.93 -15.12 5.13
N GLY A 68 4.78 -15.15 3.82
CA GLY A 68 4.71 -16.36 3.00
C GLY A 68 3.34 -17.03 2.97
N LYS A 69 2.31 -16.39 3.52
CA LYS A 69 0.92 -16.85 3.53
C LYS A 69 -0.02 -15.72 3.13
N HIS A 70 -0.08 -14.65 3.93
CA HIS A 70 -1.11 -13.61 3.80
C HIS A 70 -0.87 -12.61 2.64
N GLU A 71 0.21 -12.76 1.87
CA GLU A 71 0.45 -12.02 0.63
C GLU A 71 -0.55 -12.38 -0.48
N VAL A 72 -1.11 -13.59 -0.42
CA VAL A 72 -2.05 -14.12 -1.42
C VAL A 72 -3.30 -14.67 -0.74
N PHE A 73 -4.43 -14.60 -1.43
CA PHE A 73 -5.67 -15.20 -0.94
C PHE A 73 -5.66 -16.73 -1.13
N PRO A 74 -6.37 -17.50 -0.28
CA PRO A 74 -6.54 -18.92 -0.50
C PRO A 74 -7.34 -19.18 -1.78
N LEU A 75 -6.96 -20.22 -2.52
CA LEU A 75 -7.83 -20.76 -3.55
C LEU A 75 -9.10 -21.32 -2.88
N PRO A 76 -10.31 -21.02 -3.40
CA PRO A 76 -11.54 -21.54 -2.82
C PRO A 76 -11.55 -23.08 -2.84
N GLN A 77 -11.96 -23.70 -1.73
CA GLN A 77 -11.96 -25.15 -1.58
C GLN A 77 -12.79 -25.84 -2.67
N THR A 78 -13.93 -25.26 -3.05
CA THR A 78 -14.78 -25.78 -4.13
C THR A 78 -14.02 -25.93 -5.45
N GLU A 79 -13.10 -25.01 -5.77
CA GLU A 79 -12.30 -25.08 -7.00
C GLU A 79 -11.23 -26.17 -6.92
N LEU A 80 -10.63 -26.37 -5.74
CA LEU A 80 -9.69 -27.47 -5.50
C LEU A 80 -10.37 -28.84 -5.61
N ASP A 81 -11.59 -28.96 -5.07
CA ASP A 81 -12.38 -30.20 -5.13
C ASP A 81 -12.80 -30.54 -6.57
N LEU A 82 -13.07 -29.51 -7.40
CA LEU A 82 -13.45 -29.66 -8.80
C LEU A 82 -12.26 -29.98 -9.71
N ASN A 83 -11.07 -29.46 -9.40
CA ASN A 83 -9.87 -29.64 -10.21
C ASN A 83 -8.69 -30.15 -9.37
N PRO A 84 -8.45 -31.48 -9.34
CA PRO A 84 -7.35 -32.10 -8.61
C PRO A 84 -5.95 -31.67 -9.06
N SER A 85 -5.82 -30.99 -10.21
CA SER A 85 -4.53 -30.44 -10.67
C SER A 85 -4.20 -29.09 -10.03
N LEU A 86 -5.16 -28.42 -9.38
CA LEU A 86 -4.91 -27.18 -8.67
C LEU A 86 -4.20 -27.47 -7.35
N ILE A 87 -3.11 -26.73 -7.11
CA ILE A 87 -2.34 -26.79 -5.87
C ILE A 87 -2.62 -25.51 -5.10
N GLN A 88 -2.90 -25.64 -3.81
CA GLN A 88 -3.16 -24.51 -2.92
C GLN A 88 -1.93 -23.61 -2.78
N ASN A 89 -2.18 -22.32 -2.53
CA ASN A 89 -1.15 -21.34 -2.21
C ASN A 89 -0.43 -21.74 -0.90
N PRO A 90 0.87 -21.44 -0.77
CA PRO A 90 1.65 -21.78 0.42
C PRO A 90 0.99 -21.26 1.71
N GLY A 91 0.93 -22.13 2.73
CA GLY A 91 0.39 -21.78 4.05
C GLY A 91 -1.13 -21.85 4.22
N TYR A 92 -1.88 -22.20 3.16
CA TYR A 92 -3.33 -22.41 3.19
C TYR A 92 -3.73 -23.87 2.98
#